data_AF-K1SRY7-F1
#
_entry.id   AF-K1SRY7-F1
#
_cell.length_a   1.000
_cell.length_b   1.000
_cell.length_c   1.000
_cell.angle_alpha   90.00
_cell.angle_beta   90.00
_cell.angle_gamma   90.00
#
_symmetry.space_group_name_H-M   'P 1'
#
loop_
_entity.id
_entity.type
_entity.pdbx_description
1 polymer ?
#
loop_
_entity_poly.entity_id
_entity_poly.type
_entity_poly.pdbx_seq_one_letter_code
_entity_poly.pdbx_strand_id
1 'polypeptide(L)'
;PIDDEGHFLQPDRIKARQGADFPVVTADEVNLMDVAPNQIASIAASLIPFLEHDDANRALMGSNMMRQAVPLVTTEAPIVGTGIEKDMISDSRIQIVAERDGEVVFADATKIQIKYERTEDEILASFDPEVTTYMLPRYRRTNQNTSVTLRPTVLTGDKVTKGQIITEGYSTQNGELALGRNLKVAYMPWKGYNFEDAIVIS
;
A
#
# COMPACT_ATOMS: atom_id res chain seq x y z
N PRO A 1 -16.74 11.32 18.43
CA PRO A 1 -17.86 10.38 18.67
C PRO A 1 -17.79 9.72 20.06
N ILE A 2 -16.59 9.49 20.57
CA ILE A 2 -16.32 8.97 21.92
C ILE A 2 -15.33 9.89 22.66
N ASP A 3 -15.27 9.80 23.99
CA ASP A 3 -14.23 10.42 24.83
C ASP A 3 -13.01 9.49 25.03
N ASP A 4 -12.00 9.96 25.76
CA ASP A 4 -10.77 9.21 26.03
C ASP A 4 -11.00 7.98 26.94
N GLU A 5 -12.13 7.93 27.66
CA GLU A 5 -12.54 6.79 28.50
C GLU A 5 -13.37 5.76 27.73
N GLY A 6 -13.72 6.06 26.47
CA GLY A 6 -14.49 5.17 25.59
C GLY A 6 -16.01 5.35 25.67
N HIS A 7 -16.51 6.37 26.34
CA HIS A 7 -17.95 6.68 26.39
C HIS A 7 -18.38 7.52 25.19
N PHE A 8 -19.64 7.37 24.77
CA PHE A 8 -20.22 8.19 23.71
C PHE A 8 -20.40 9.65 24.17
N LEU A 9 -19.94 10.61 23.36
CA LEU A 9 -20.09 12.05 23.65
C LEU A 9 -21.55 12.53 23.65
N GLN A 10 -22.45 11.80 22.98
CA GLN A 10 -23.89 12.06 22.92
C GLN A 10 -24.65 10.77 23.24
N PRO A 11 -24.72 10.37 24.52
CA PRO A 11 -25.24 9.06 24.91
C PRO A 11 -26.72 8.88 24.61
N ASP A 12 -27.50 9.97 24.57
CA ASP A 12 -28.94 9.93 24.32
C ASP A 12 -29.30 9.87 22.82
N ARG A 13 -28.32 9.98 21.91
CA ARG A 13 -28.62 10.15 20.48
C ARG A 13 -27.54 9.61 19.55
N ILE A 14 -27.48 8.28 19.43
CA ILE A 14 -26.51 7.57 18.59
C ILE A 14 -27.22 6.99 17.36
N LYS A 15 -26.70 7.24 16.15
CA LYS A 15 -27.17 6.56 14.94
C LYS A 15 -26.55 5.16 14.90
N ALA A 16 -27.38 4.13 14.97
CA ALA A 16 -26.96 2.74 14.91
C ALA A 16 -27.57 2.03 13.70
N ARG A 17 -27.14 0.80 13.43
CA ARG A 17 -27.74 -0.09 12.42
C ARG A 17 -28.35 -1.30 13.12
N GLN A 18 -29.64 -1.54 12.89
CA GLN A 18 -30.33 -2.75 13.35
C GLN A 18 -31.03 -3.41 12.16
N GLY A 19 -30.50 -4.55 11.70
CA GLY A 19 -30.98 -5.18 10.48
C GLY A 19 -30.78 -4.26 9.27
N ALA A 20 -31.89 -3.88 8.61
CA ALA A 20 -31.90 -2.97 7.47
C ALA A 20 -32.24 -1.51 7.85
N ASP A 21 -32.55 -1.25 9.13
CA ASP A 21 -32.93 0.07 9.61
C ASP A 21 -31.78 0.80 10.30
N PHE A 22 -31.87 2.13 10.30
CA PHE A 22 -30.89 3.04 10.89
C PHE A 22 -31.52 3.87 12.03
N PRO A 23 -31.90 3.23 13.15
CA PRO A 23 -32.53 3.92 14.26
C PRO A 23 -31.55 4.86 15.00
N VAL A 24 -32.13 5.80 15.74
CA VAL A 24 -31.41 6.59 16.73
C VAL A 24 -31.70 5.99 18.09
N VAL A 25 -30.65 5.50 18.77
CA VAL A 25 -30.72 4.75 20.03
C VAL A 25 -29.86 5.40 21.10
N THR A 26 -30.03 4.96 22.34
CA THR A 26 -29.21 5.36 23.48
C THR A 26 -27.95 4.48 23.60
N ALA A 27 -26.95 4.95 24.36
CA ALA A 27 -25.70 4.22 24.58
C ALA A 27 -25.91 2.80 25.14
N ASP A 28 -26.90 2.61 26.01
CA ASP A 28 -27.19 1.31 26.65
C ASP A 28 -27.72 0.26 25.66
N GLU A 29 -28.31 0.70 24.54
CA GLU A 29 -28.87 -0.17 23.50
C GLU A 29 -27.83 -0.58 22.47
N VAL A 30 -26.65 0.05 22.45
CA VAL A 30 -25.57 -0.24 21.50
C VAL A 30 -24.73 -1.40 22.01
N ASN A 31 -24.74 -2.53 21.29
CA ASN A 31 -23.93 -3.70 21.68
C ASN A 31 -22.57 -3.77 20.96
N LEU A 32 -22.45 -3.18 19.78
CA LEU A 32 -21.28 -3.28 18.92
C LEU A 32 -20.98 -1.94 18.22
N MET A 33 -19.72 -1.72 17.90
CA MET A 33 -19.25 -0.55 17.16
C MET A 33 -18.29 -0.99 16.04
N ASP A 34 -18.37 -0.28 14.93
CA ASP A 34 -17.48 -0.45 13.78
C ASP A 34 -16.01 -0.20 14.19
N VAL A 35 -15.10 -1.09 13.79
CA VAL A 35 -13.69 -1.01 14.20
C VAL A 35 -12.95 0.10 13.47
N ALA A 36 -13.26 0.27 12.18
CA ALA A 36 -12.65 1.30 11.35
C ALA A 36 -13.65 1.85 10.32
N PRO A 37 -13.61 3.15 9.99
CA PRO A 37 -14.53 3.75 9.01
C PRO A 37 -14.44 3.14 7.60
N ASN A 38 -13.26 2.64 7.22
CA ASN A 38 -12.99 2.03 5.92
C ASN A 38 -13.35 0.54 5.84
N GLN A 39 -13.81 -0.09 6.92
CA GLN A 39 -14.09 -1.54 6.95
C GLN A 39 -15.16 -2.00 5.94
N ILE A 40 -16.01 -1.07 5.49
CA ILE A 40 -17.07 -1.33 4.50
C ILE A 40 -16.53 -1.32 3.05
N ALA A 41 -15.36 -0.75 2.83
CA ALA A 41 -14.75 -0.59 1.52
C ALA A 41 -13.77 -1.73 1.24
N SER A 42 -13.63 -2.09 -0.04
CA SER A 42 -12.56 -3.01 -0.47
C SER A 42 -11.20 -2.33 -0.38
N ILE A 43 -10.10 -3.10 -0.39
CA ILE A 43 -8.73 -2.54 -0.42
C ILE A 43 -8.56 -1.58 -1.62
N ALA A 44 -9.07 -1.95 -2.80
CA ALA A 44 -8.99 -1.11 -3.98
C ALA A 44 -9.75 0.21 -3.83
N ALA A 45 -10.97 0.18 -3.26
CA ALA A 45 -11.74 1.39 -3.00
C ALA A 45 -11.10 2.24 -1.90
N SER A 46 -10.49 1.60 -0.90
CA SER A 46 -9.82 2.27 0.22
C SER A 46 -8.53 2.99 -0.17
N LEU A 47 -7.98 2.72 -1.37
CA LEU A 47 -6.85 3.44 -1.95
C LEU A 47 -7.27 4.74 -2.66
N ILE A 48 -8.57 4.99 -2.83
CA ILE A 48 -9.07 6.22 -3.47
C ILE A 48 -9.13 7.32 -2.40
N PRO A 49 -8.31 8.38 -2.50
CA PRO A 49 -8.45 9.52 -1.59
C PRO A 49 -9.76 10.25 -1.86
N PHE A 50 -10.38 10.81 -0.81
CA PHE A 50 -11.64 11.55 -0.89
C PHE A 50 -12.83 10.73 -1.42
N LEU A 51 -12.83 9.41 -1.17
CA LEU A 51 -13.90 8.50 -1.58
C LEU A 51 -15.30 8.97 -1.13
N GLU A 52 -15.39 9.64 0.02
CA GLU A 52 -16.62 10.20 0.57
C GLU A 52 -17.23 11.34 -0.28
N HIS A 53 -16.44 11.91 -1.19
CA HIS A 53 -16.86 12.99 -2.10
C HIS A 53 -17.18 12.48 -3.52
N ASP A 54 -16.90 11.22 -3.83
CA ASP A 54 -17.17 10.60 -5.12
C ASP A 54 -18.50 9.85 -5.13
N ASP A 55 -19.17 9.85 -6.29
CA ASP A 55 -20.32 8.98 -6.47
C ASP A 55 -19.89 7.50 -6.57
N ALA A 56 -20.78 6.60 -6.16
CA ALA A 56 -20.48 5.17 -6.08
C ALA A 56 -20.10 4.55 -7.44
N ASN A 57 -20.63 5.04 -8.55
CA ASN A 57 -20.32 4.52 -9.88
C ASN A 57 -18.91 4.93 -10.31
N ARG A 58 -18.51 6.18 -10.03
CA ARG A 58 -17.13 6.66 -10.26
C ARG A 58 -16.13 5.96 -9.38
N ALA A 59 -16.44 5.75 -8.10
CA ALA A 59 -15.60 4.98 -7.19
C ALA A 59 -15.40 3.53 -7.67
N LEU A 60 -16.46 2.89 -8.18
CA LEU A 60 -16.40 1.55 -8.76
C LEU A 60 -15.51 1.52 -10.01
N MET A 61 -15.69 2.48 -10.91
CA MET A 61 -14.86 2.61 -12.11
C MET A 61 -13.39 2.85 -11.75
N GLY A 62 -13.11 3.77 -10.83
CA GLY A 62 -11.76 4.07 -10.35
C GLY A 62 -11.07 2.84 -9.77
N SER A 63 -11.77 2.10 -8.89
CA SER A 63 -11.26 0.86 -8.30
C SER A 63 -10.95 -0.21 -9.35
N ASN A 64 -11.74 -0.30 -10.42
CA ASN A 64 -11.52 -1.24 -11.51
C ASN A 64 -10.37 -0.81 -12.43
N MET A 65 -10.29 0.48 -12.75
CA MET A 65 -9.23 1.05 -13.58
C MET A 65 -7.86 0.91 -12.91
N MET A 66 -7.76 1.11 -11.58
CA MET A 66 -6.52 0.93 -10.84
C MET A 66 -5.95 -0.50 -10.96
N ARG A 67 -6.79 -1.53 -11.00
CA ARG A 67 -6.35 -2.93 -11.18
C ARG A 67 -5.78 -3.22 -12.58
N GLN A 68 -6.06 -2.35 -13.55
CA GLN A 68 -5.59 -2.46 -14.92
C GLN A 68 -4.33 -1.62 -15.17
N ALA A 69 -3.89 -0.83 -14.18
CA ALA A 69 -2.69 -0.02 -14.28
C ALA A 69 -1.47 -0.93 -14.51
N VAL A 70 -0.76 -0.67 -15.61
CA VAL A 70 0.46 -1.41 -15.97
C VAL A 70 1.65 -0.75 -15.26
N PRO A 71 2.58 -1.54 -14.68
CA PRO A 71 3.78 -0.99 -14.06
C PRO A 71 4.61 -0.14 -15.03
N LEU A 72 4.93 1.08 -14.61
CA LEU A 72 5.76 1.99 -15.40
C LEU A 72 7.25 1.69 -15.21
N VAL A 73 8.08 2.15 -16.16
CA VAL A 73 9.55 2.07 -16.04
C VAL A 73 10.07 2.86 -14.84
N THR A 74 9.38 3.95 -14.51
CA THR A 74 9.69 4.78 -13.35
C THR A 74 8.38 5.30 -12.79
N THR A 75 8.05 4.84 -11.60
CA THR A 75 6.84 5.16 -10.86
C THR A 75 7.13 6.23 -9.82
N GLU A 76 6.09 6.95 -9.41
CA GLU A 76 6.17 7.92 -8.33
C GLU A 76 5.10 7.61 -7.28
N ALA A 77 5.48 7.64 -6.01
CA ALA A 77 4.57 7.50 -4.89
C ALA A 77 3.50 8.59 -4.96
N PRO A 78 2.23 8.27 -4.67
CA PRO A 78 1.15 9.24 -4.75
C PRO A 78 1.40 10.38 -3.75
N ILE A 79 1.38 11.64 -4.21
CA ILE A 79 1.50 12.80 -3.32
C ILE A 79 0.30 12.88 -2.36
N VAL A 80 -0.86 12.39 -2.81
CA VAL A 80 -2.08 12.30 -2.03
C VAL A 80 -2.49 10.83 -1.95
N GLY A 81 -2.32 10.22 -0.78
CA GLY A 81 -2.66 8.82 -0.50
C GLY A 81 -3.61 8.70 0.70
N THR A 82 -3.87 7.44 1.08
CA THR A 82 -4.82 7.05 2.13
C THR A 82 -4.13 6.46 3.36
N GLY A 83 -2.86 6.08 3.25
CA GLY A 83 -2.05 5.43 4.27
C GLY A 83 -1.99 3.92 4.14
N ILE A 84 -2.87 3.30 3.36
CA ILE A 84 -2.95 1.84 3.16
C ILE A 84 -1.92 1.37 2.11
N GLU A 85 -1.31 2.28 1.36
CA GLU A 85 -0.36 1.97 0.28
C GLU A 85 0.84 1.14 0.78
N LYS A 86 1.32 1.44 1.98
CA LYS A 86 2.44 0.74 2.62
C LYS A 86 2.04 -0.68 3.04
N ASP A 87 0.91 -0.80 3.73
CA ASP A 87 0.39 -2.09 4.23
C ASP A 87 0.05 -3.03 3.06
N MET A 88 -0.51 -2.47 1.98
CA MET A 88 -0.82 -3.22 0.77
C MET A 88 0.44 -3.83 0.13
N ILE A 89 1.54 -3.07 0.05
CA ILE A 89 2.79 -3.59 -0.51
C ILE A 89 3.42 -4.64 0.39
N SER A 90 3.45 -4.43 1.71
CA SER A 90 4.00 -5.43 2.64
C SER A 90 3.23 -6.75 2.56
N ASP A 91 1.91 -6.69 2.42
CA ASP A 91 1.06 -7.89 2.34
C ASP A 91 1.09 -8.56 0.96
N SER A 92 1.37 -7.80 -0.10
CA SER A 92 1.42 -8.32 -1.47
C SER A 92 2.51 -9.36 -1.71
N ARG A 93 3.58 -9.34 -0.88
CA ARG A 93 4.80 -10.16 -1.04
C ARG A 93 5.45 -10.07 -2.43
N ILE A 94 5.19 -8.99 -3.16
CA ILE A 94 5.85 -8.70 -4.43
C ILE A 94 7.28 -8.22 -4.18
N GLN A 95 7.47 -7.43 -3.12
CA GLN A 95 8.78 -6.95 -2.70
C GLN A 95 9.47 -7.96 -1.78
N ILE A 96 10.80 -7.86 -1.72
CA ILE A 96 11.59 -8.59 -0.74
C ILE A 96 11.62 -7.77 0.55
N VAL A 97 11.36 -8.45 1.66
CA VAL A 97 11.29 -7.86 3.00
C VAL A 97 12.36 -8.52 3.88
N ALA A 98 13.02 -7.73 4.73
CA ALA A 98 13.96 -8.24 5.70
C ALA A 98 13.24 -9.11 6.74
N GLU A 99 13.71 -10.34 6.92
CA GLU A 99 13.10 -11.31 7.82
C GLU A 99 13.37 -10.99 9.30
N ARG A 100 14.49 -10.33 9.57
CA ARG A 100 15.00 -9.99 10.90
C ARG A 100 15.82 -8.70 10.86
N ASP A 101 16.24 -8.24 12.02
CA ASP A 101 17.21 -7.15 12.14
C ASP A 101 18.58 -7.65 11.69
N GLY A 102 19.34 -6.81 10.99
CA GLY A 102 20.63 -7.20 10.44
C GLY A 102 21.36 -6.11 9.69
N GLU A 103 22.46 -6.48 9.05
CA GLU A 103 23.30 -5.59 8.25
C GLU A 103 23.47 -6.14 6.83
N VAL A 104 23.35 -5.26 5.84
CA VAL A 104 23.54 -5.60 4.42
C VAL A 104 25.03 -5.77 4.15
N VAL A 105 25.46 -7.00 3.92
CA VAL A 105 26.87 -7.32 3.62
C VAL A 105 27.22 -7.03 2.16
N PHE A 106 26.23 -7.16 1.26
CA PHE A 106 26.41 -6.92 -0.16
C PHE A 106 25.08 -6.61 -0.83
N ALA A 107 25.03 -5.53 -1.62
CA ALA A 107 23.88 -5.21 -2.45
C ALA A 107 24.31 -4.92 -3.90
N ASP A 108 23.71 -5.61 -4.86
CA ASP A 108 23.82 -5.30 -6.28
C ASP A 108 22.45 -5.41 -7.01
N ALA A 109 22.43 -5.12 -8.31
CA ALA A 109 21.20 -5.13 -9.11
C ALA A 109 20.59 -6.52 -9.33
N THR A 110 21.22 -7.60 -8.86
CA THR A 110 20.84 -9.00 -9.07
C THR A 110 20.66 -9.79 -7.78
N LYS A 111 21.30 -9.39 -6.69
CA LYS A 111 21.21 -10.03 -5.38
C LYS A 111 21.47 -9.06 -4.24
N ILE A 112 20.87 -9.37 -3.09
CA ILE A 112 21.12 -8.71 -1.81
C ILE A 112 21.53 -9.79 -0.81
N GLN A 113 22.57 -9.53 -0.01
CA GLN A 113 23.05 -10.42 1.03
C GLN A 113 22.99 -9.70 2.37
N ILE A 114 22.27 -10.29 3.32
CA ILE A 114 22.03 -9.71 4.64
C ILE A 114 22.55 -10.68 5.69
N LYS A 115 23.36 -10.16 6.61
CA LYS A 115 23.76 -10.84 7.82
C LYS A 115 22.77 -10.48 8.92
N TYR A 116 21.91 -11.43 9.28
CA TYR A 116 20.92 -11.22 10.33
C TYR A 116 21.55 -11.40 11.71
N GLU A 117 21.07 -10.62 12.67
CA GLU A 117 21.39 -10.80 14.07
C GLU A 117 20.74 -12.10 14.57
N ARG A 118 21.53 -12.97 15.20
CA ARG A 118 21.11 -14.26 15.75
C ARG A 118 21.63 -14.39 17.17
N THR A 119 20.82 -14.95 18.06
CA THR A 119 21.27 -15.31 19.42
C THR A 119 22.14 -16.57 19.40
N GLU A 120 23.01 -16.77 20.39
CA GLU A 120 23.89 -17.95 20.49
C GLU A 120 23.13 -19.28 20.38
N ASP A 121 21.96 -19.38 21.01
CA ASP A 121 21.08 -20.56 20.94
C ASP A 121 20.56 -20.84 19.52
N GLU A 122 20.28 -19.80 18.74
CA GLU A 122 19.83 -19.94 17.34
C GLU A 122 20.97 -20.36 16.41
N ILE A 123 22.20 -19.89 16.68
CA ILE A 123 23.39 -20.30 15.93
C ILE A 123 23.69 -21.79 16.17
N LEU A 124 23.48 -22.28 17.40
CA LEU A 124 23.64 -23.69 17.75
C LEU A 124 22.52 -24.59 17.17
N ALA A 125 21.31 -24.05 17.01
CA ALA A 125 20.14 -24.81 16.57
C ALA A 125 19.86 -24.76 15.06
N SER A 126 20.41 -23.77 14.33
CA SER A 126 20.19 -23.60 12.88
C SER A 126 21.40 -24.02 12.05
N PHE A 127 21.16 -24.79 10.99
CA PHE A 127 22.15 -25.10 9.96
C PHE A 127 22.18 -24.07 8.83
N ASP A 128 21.39 -22.99 8.95
CA ASP A 128 21.29 -21.97 7.90
C ASP A 128 22.55 -21.12 7.86
N PRO A 129 23.02 -20.75 6.65
CA PRO A 129 24.18 -19.87 6.50
C PRO A 129 23.97 -18.56 7.26
N GLU A 130 25.06 -18.02 7.83
CA GLU A 130 25.05 -16.75 8.58
C GLU A 130 24.54 -15.56 7.75
N VAL A 131 24.70 -15.65 6.43
CA VAL A 131 24.28 -14.64 5.46
C VAL A 131 23.15 -15.19 4.59
N THR A 132 21.99 -14.54 4.63
CA THR A 132 20.86 -14.84 3.75
C THR A 132 21.03 -14.10 2.43
N THR A 133 20.96 -14.83 1.30
CA THR A 133 21.06 -14.26 -0.05
C THR A 133 19.70 -14.23 -0.73
N TYR A 134 19.28 -13.04 -1.14
CA TYR A 134 18.06 -12.78 -1.90
C TYR A 134 18.40 -12.54 -3.37
N MET A 135 17.83 -13.32 -4.28
CA MET A 135 17.99 -13.11 -5.72
C MET A 135 16.88 -12.20 -6.25
N LEU A 136 17.27 -11.11 -6.92
CA LEU A 136 16.34 -10.13 -7.46
C LEU A 136 15.84 -10.55 -8.85
N PRO A 137 14.52 -10.70 -9.06
CA PRO A 137 13.97 -10.96 -10.38
C PRO A 137 14.20 -9.75 -11.29
N ARG A 138 14.81 -9.99 -12.45
CA ARG A 138 15.10 -8.96 -13.45
C ARG A 138 14.45 -9.30 -14.78
N TYR A 139 13.70 -8.34 -15.32
CA TYR A 139 12.97 -8.46 -16.59
C TYR A 139 12.10 -9.72 -16.72
N ARG A 140 11.52 -10.21 -15.62
CA ARG A 140 10.70 -11.41 -15.62
C ARG A 140 9.34 -11.11 -16.24
N ARG A 141 8.96 -11.84 -17.28
CA ARG A 141 7.65 -11.70 -17.92
C ARG A 141 6.51 -12.18 -17.01
N THR A 142 5.42 -11.42 -16.94
CA THR A 142 4.18 -11.81 -16.25
C THR A 142 3.16 -12.43 -17.23
N ASN A 143 2.07 -12.99 -16.68
CA ASN A 143 0.97 -13.56 -17.47
C ASN A 143 0.30 -12.52 -18.37
N GLN A 144 0.23 -11.26 -17.93
CA GLN A 144 -0.33 -10.13 -18.67
C GLN A 144 0.72 -9.47 -19.61
N ASN A 145 1.84 -10.15 -19.89
CA ASN A 145 2.93 -9.64 -20.74
C ASN A 145 3.59 -8.35 -20.23
N THR A 146 3.50 -8.07 -18.93
CA THR A 146 4.27 -6.99 -18.28
C THR A 146 5.61 -7.51 -17.77
N SER A 147 6.44 -6.63 -17.20
CA SER A 147 7.77 -6.98 -16.69
C SER A 147 7.86 -6.75 -15.18
N VAL A 148 8.24 -7.79 -14.44
CA VAL A 148 8.67 -7.68 -13.03
C VAL A 148 10.17 -7.48 -13.02
N THR A 149 10.58 -6.32 -12.52
CA THR A 149 11.98 -6.00 -12.25
C THR A 149 12.04 -5.37 -10.87
N LEU A 150 12.75 -6.01 -9.96
CA LEU A 150 13.08 -5.46 -8.65
C LEU A 150 14.52 -4.94 -8.65
N ARG A 151 14.72 -3.86 -7.92
CA ARG A 151 15.99 -3.18 -7.70
C ARG A 151 16.22 -3.08 -6.20
N PRO A 152 17.46 -3.17 -5.71
CA PRO A 152 17.75 -2.95 -4.29
C PRO A 152 17.47 -1.49 -3.92
N THR A 153 16.86 -1.25 -2.76
CA THR A 153 16.75 0.08 -2.15
C THR A 153 17.82 0.33 -1.10
N VAL A 154 18.44 -0.73 -0.58
CA VAL A 154 19.51 -0.69 0.43
C VAL A 154 20.89 -0.75 -0.21
N LEU A 155 21.88 -0.19 0.47
CA LEU A 155 23.29 -0.22 0.13
C LEU A 155 24.08 -1.15 1.06
N THR A 156 25.27 -1.56 0.63
CA THR A 156 26.19 -2.32 1.48
C THR A 156 26.58 -1.50 2.71
N GLY A 157 26.44 -2.09 3.90
CA GLY A 157 26.66 -1.46 5.21
C GLY A 157 25.39 -0.89 5.85
N ASP A 158 24.26 -0.87 5.14
CA ASP A 158 23.00 -0.40 5.73
C ASP A 158 22.48 -1.40 6.76
N LYS A 159 21.93 -0.86 7.85
CA LYS A 159 21.18 -1.65 8.83
C LYS A 159 19.73 -1.79 8.38
N VAL A 160 19.20 -2.99 8.48
CA VAL A 160 17.81 -3.31 8.16
C VAL A 160 17.08 -3.76 9.42
N THR A 161 15.80 -3.43 9.50
CA THR A 161 14.91 -3.92 10.56
C THR A 161 13.96 -4.99 10.02
N LYS A 162 13.50 -5.88 10.91
CA LYS A 162 12.47 -6.87 10.60
C LYS A 162 11.25 -6.19 9.99
N GLY A 163 10.79 -6.69 8.84
CA GLY A 163 9.64 -6.14 8.13
C GLY A 163 9.97 -4.96 7.20
N GLN A 164 11.22 -4.51 7.14
CA GLN A 164 11.63 -3.45 6.21
C GLN A 164 11.67 -3.96 4.77
N ILE A 165 11.05 -3.23 3.85
CA ILE A 165 11.13 -3.50 2.41
C ILE A 165 12.53 -3.10 1.91
N ILE A 166 13.25 -4.05 1.31
CA ILE A 166 14.65 -3.88 0.85
C ILE A 166 14.78 -3.79 -0.67
N THR A 167 13.65 -3.86 -1.40
CA THR A 167 13.60 -3.71 -2.84
C THR A 167 12.56 -2.70 -3.28
N GLU A 168 12.74 -2.17 -4.48
CA GLU A 168 11.78 -1.33 -5.19
C GLU A 168 11.57 -1.85 -6.62
N GLY A 169 10.41 -1.58 -7.21
CA GLY A 169 10.07 -1.97 -8.57
C GLY A 169 8.65 -2.53 -8.65
N TYR A 170 8.17 -2.82 -9.87
CA TYR A 170 6.82 -3.34 -10.10
C TYR A 170 5.71 -2.53 -9.38
N SER A 171 5.62 -1.24 -9.71
CA SER A 171 4.66 -0.30 -9.12
C SER A 171 4.84 -0.03 -7.63
N THR A 172 6.07 0.21 -7.19
CA THR A 172 6.40 0.57 -5.81
C THR A 172 7.44 1.68 -5.83
N GLN A 173 7.34 2.63 -4.91
CA GLN A 173 8.39 3.62 -4.63
C GLN A 173 8.46 3.87 -3.12
N ASN A 174 9.67 3.92 -2.54
CA ASN A 174 9.87 4.19 -1.10
C ASN A 174 9.06 3.29 -0.15
N GLY A 175 8.79 2.04 -0.55
CA GLY A 175 8.00 1.09 0.22
C GLY A 175 6.48 1.30 0.15
N GLU A 176 6.00 2.19 -0.71
CA GLU A 176 4.57 2.45 -0.94
C GLU A 176 4.15 2.01 -2.35
N LEU A 177 2.87 1.65 -2.49
CA LEU A 177 2.27 1.35 -3.78
C LEU A 177 2.29 2.59 -4.68
N ALA A 178 2.93 2.47 -5.84
CA ALA A 178 3.09 3.54 -6.82
C ALA A 178 2.63 3.05 -8.20
N LEU A 179 1.31 3.05 -8.44
CA LEU A 179 0.72 2.55 -9.69
C LEU A 179 1.02 3.44 -10.92
N GLY A 180 1.41 4.70 -10.71
CA GLY A 180 1.52 5.70 -11.77
C GLY A 180 2.56 6.77 -11.49
N ARG A 181 2.26 7.99 -11.94
CA ARG A 181 3.06 9.20 -11.72
C ARG A 181 2.19 10.38 -11.36
N ASN A 182 2.77 11.34 -10.64
CA ASN A 182 2.09 12.59 -10.32
C ASN A 182 2.29 13.58 -11.47
N LEU A 183 1.20 14.18 -11.96
CA LEU A 183 1.24 15.14 -13.05
C LEU A 183 0.75 16.51 -12.57
N LYS A 184 1.34 17.58 -13.11
CA LYS A 184 0.83 18.93 -12.94
C LYS A 184 -0.34 19.14 -13.91
N VAL A 185 -1.55 19.15 -13.38
CA VAL A 185 -2.78 19.25 -14.18
C VAL A 185 -3.35 20.67 -14.09
N ALA A 186 -3.87 21.18 -15.21
CA ALA A 186 -4.64 22.42 -15.27
C ALA A 186 -6.03 22.15 -15.84
N TYR A 187 -7.07 22.58 -15.13
CA TYR A 187 -8.45 22.49 -15.59
C TYR A 187 -8.80 23.72 -16.42
N MET A 188 -8.66 23.63 -17.74
CA MET A 188 -9.09 24.68 -18.68
C MET A 188 -9.44 24.07 -20.05
N PRO A 189 -10.39 24.65 -20.79
CA PRO A 189 -10.58 24.28 -22.20
C PRO A 189 -9.34 24.67 -23.01
N TRP A 190 -8.83 23.75 -23.84
CA TRP A 190 -7.65 23.98 -24.66
C TRP A 190 -7.92 23.72 -26.13
N LYS A 191 -8.38 24.76 -26.84
CA LYS A 191 -8.62 24.73 -28.30
C LYS A 191 -9.48 23.55 -28.79
N GLY A 192 -10.32 22.97 -27.94
CA GLY A 192 -11.14 21.79 -28.25
C GLY A 192 -10.37 20.45 -28.25
N TYR A 193 -9.08 20.42 -27.91
CA TYR A 193 -8.32 19.17 -27.82
C TYR A 193 -8.69 18.31 -26.61
N ASN A 194 -9.27 18.92 -25.57
CA ASN A 194 -9.85 18.23 -24.43
C ASN A 194 -11.39 18.14 -24.52
N PHE A 195 -11.91 17.92 -25.73
CA PHE A 195 -13.34 17.68 -25.93
C PHE A 195 -13.74 16.31 -25.38
N GLU A 196 -14.94 16.22 -24.79
CA GLU A 196 -15.40 15.06 -24.00
C GLU A 196 -14.40 14.68 -22.90
N ASP A 197 -13.85 13.47 -22.94
CA ASP A 197 -12.90 12.93 -21.96
C ASP A 197 -11.45 12.87 -22.50
N ALA A 198 -11.17 13.60 -23.59
CA ALA A 198 -9.84 13.63 -24.19
C ALA A 198 -8.83 14.35 -23.27
N ILE A 199 -7.63 13.77 -23.16
CA ILE A 199 -6.53 14.30 -22.35
C ILE A 199 -5.46 14.89 -23.27
N VAL A 200 -5.08 16.13 -23.01
CA VAL A 200 -3.95 16.80 -23.68
C VAL A 200 -2.71 16.65 -22.83
N ILE A 201 -1.69 16.02 -23.39
CA ILE A 201 -0.39 15.80 -22.75
C ILE A 201 0.64 16.72 -23.40
N SER A 202 1.55 17.25 -22.58
CA SER A 202 2.68 18.08 -23.02
C SER A 202 3.83 17.26 -23.61
#